data_AF-A0A368Z9Q0-F1
#
_entry.id   AF-A0A368Z9Q0-F1
#
_cell.length_a   1.000
_cell.length_b   1.000
_cell.length_c   1.000
_cell.angle_alpha   90.00
_cell.angle_beta   90.00
_cell.angle_gamma   90.00
#
_symmetry.space_group_name_H-M   'P 1'
#
loop_
_entity.id
_entity.type
_entity.pdbx_description
1 polymer ?
#
loop_
_entity_poly.entity_id
_entity_poly.type
_entity_poly.pdbx_seq_one_letter_code
_entity_poly.pdbx_strand_id
1 'polypeptide(L)' 'DIYERIVAKGKSKKLALIAVCNKLLKQAFAIAKSGLIYDDSYRSILVKS' A
#
# COMPACT_ATOMS: atom_id res chain seq x y z
N ASP A 1 -3.25 4.60 -11.79
CA ASP A 1 -3.61 3.79 -10.60
C ASP A 1 -2.79 2.49 -10.49
N ILE A 2 -2.59 1.88 -9.30
CA ILE A 2 -1.85 0.60 -9.10
C ILE A 2 -2.49 -0.51 -9.91
N TYR A 3 -3.82 -0.61 -9.87
CA TYR A 3 -4.57 -1.59 -10.65
C TYR A 3 -4.26 -1.47 -12.15
N GLU A 4 -4.40 -0.26 -12.69
CA GLU A 4 -4.12 0.03 -14.10
C GLU A 4 -2.67 -0.28 -14.49
N ARG A 5 -1.69 0.03 -13.63
CA ARG A 5 -0.28 -0.30 -13.88
C ARG A 5 -0.03 -1.80 -13.95
N ILE A 6 -0.76 -2.61 -13.17
CA ILE A 6 -0.65 -4.07 -13.20
C ILE A 6 -1.31 -4.62 -14.47
N VAL A 7 -2.48 -4.11 -14.83
CA VAL A 7 -3.19 -4.51 -16.06
C VAL A 7 -2.42 -4.10 -17.32
N ALA A 8 -1.82 -2.89 -17.34
CA ALA A 8 -0.99 -2.40 -18.44
C ALA A 8 0.27 -3.27 -18.69
N LYS A 9 0.68 -4.06 -17.70
CA LYS A 9 1.74 -5.08 -17.83
C LYS A 9 1.24 -6.44 -18.34
N GLY A 10 0.01 -6.51 -18.87
CA GLY A 10 -0.59 -7.72 -19.41
C GLY A 10 -1.05 -8.74 -18.37
N LYS A 11 -1.19 -8.35 -17.10
CA LYS A 11 -1.67 -9.25 -16.03
C LYS A 11 -3.20 -9.32 -16.01
N SER A 12 -3.74 -10.45 -15.56
CA SER A 12 -5.19 -10.63 -15.45
C SER A 12 -5.81 -9.67 -14.43
N LYS A 13 -7.02 -9.20 -14.72
CA LYS A 13 -7.76 -8.25 -13.85
C LYS A 13 -7.98 -8.80 -12.44
N LYS A 14 -8.27 -10.11 -12.32
CA LYS A 14 -8.42 -10.79 -11.02
C LYS A 14 -7.13 -10.70 -10.19
N LEU A 15 -5.97 -10.93 -10.80
CA LEU A 15 -4.68 -10.81 -10.12
C LEU A 15 -4.40 -9.37 -9.70
N ALA A 16 -4.72 -8.40 -10.57
CA ALA A 16 -4.57 -6.98 -10.25
C ALA A 16 -5.43 -6.57 -9.05
N LEU A 17 -6.70 -7.00 -8.99
CA LEU A 17 -7.57 -6.75 -7.84
C LEU A 17 -7.02 -7.38 -6.55
N ILE A 18 -6.62 -8.66 -6.59
CA ILE A 18 -6.04 -9.35 -5.42
C ILE A 18 -4.76 -8.63 -4.94
N ALA A 19 -3.90 -8.19 -5.86
CA ALA A 19 -2.68 -7.47 -5.51
C ALA A 19 -2.98 -6.13 -4.82
N VAL A 20 -3.98 -5.39 -5.29
CA VAL A 20 -4.44 -4.15 -4.66
C VAL A 20 -5.02 -4.43 -3.27
N CYS A 21 -5.92 -5.40 -3.14
CA CYS A 21 -6.49 -5.79 -1.84
C CYS A 21 -5.39 -6.21 -0.85
N ASN A 22 -4.44 -7.04 -1.27
CA ASN A 22 -3.33 -7.48 -0.43
C ASN A 22 -2.45 -6.31 0.03
N LYS A 23 -2.26 -5.30 -0.81
CA LYS A 23 -1.49 -4.10 -0.43
C LYS A 23 -2.22 -3.29 0.64
N LEU A 24 -3.52 -3.04 0.45
CA LEU A 24 -4.34 -2.30 1.41
C LEU A 24 -4.44 -3.02 2.76
N LEU A 25 -4.67 -4.33 2.75
CA LEU A 25 -4.73 -5.14 3.97
C LEU A 25 -3.42 -5.07 4.76
N LYS A 26 -2.27 -5.22 4.08
CA LYS A 26 -0.96 -5.09 4.75
C LYS A 26 -0.75 -3.72 5.37
N GLN A 27 -1.17 -2.65 4.68
CA GLN A 27 -1.09 -1.29 5.22
C GLN A 27 -2.00 -1.12 6.45
N ALA A 28 -3.25 -1.58 6.38
CA ALA A 28 -4.19 -1.52 7.48
C ALA A 28 -3.67 -2.29 8.71
N PHE A 29 -3.16 -3.51 8.51
CA PHE A 29 -2.58 -4.31 9.60
C PHE A 29 -1.28 -3.70 10.15
N ALA A 30 -0.45 -3.09 9.31
CA ALA A 30 0.75 -2.39 9.77
C ALA A 30 0.38 -1.22 10.69
N ILE A 31 -0.63 -0.44 10.33
CA ILE A 31 -1.14 0.66 11.16
C ILE A 31 -1.68 0.10 12.49
N ALA A 32 -2.56 -0.90 12.43
CA ALA A 32 -3.17 -1.50 13.61
C ALA A 32 -2.14 -2.11 14.59
N LYS A 33 -1.02 -2.64 14.09
CA LYS A 33 0.05 -3.23 14.90
C LYS A 33 1.14 -2.26 15.30
N SER A 34 1.19 -1.06 14.72
CA SER A 34 2.31 -0.14 14.91
C SER A 34 2.43 0.39 16.34
N GLY A 35 1.32 0.46 17.08
CA GLY A 35 1.28 1.08 18.41
C GLY A 35 1.62 2.58 18.41
N LEU A 36 1.72 3.19 17.22
CA LEU A 36 2.04 4.61 17.07
C LEU A 36 0.78 5.43 17.35
N ILE A 37 0.93 6.42 18.23
CA ILE A 37 -0.10 7.44 18.43
C ILE A 37 -0.11 8.33 17.19
N TYR A 38 -1.31 8.71 16.75
CA TYR A 38 -1.46 9.68 15.67
C TYR A 38 -0.74 10.98 15.99
N ASP A 39 0.07 11.47 15.05
CA ASP A 39 0.82 12.72 15.15
C ASP A 39 0.50 13.57 13.91
N ASP A 40 -0.18 14.69 14.15
CA ASP A 40 -0.55 15.66 13.11
C ASP A 40 0.68 16.33 12.46
N SER A 41 1.78 16.44 13.21
CA SER A 41 3.03 17.03 12.72
C SER A 41 3.92 16.04 11.97
N TYR A 42 3.52 14.77 11.88
CA TYR A 42 4.31 13.72 11.27
C TYR A 42 4.59 14.00 9.79
N ARG A 43 5.88 14.06 9.43
CA ARG A 43 6.36 14.18 8.05
C ARG A 43 7.22 12.96 7.71
N SER A 44 6.82 12.23 6.66
CA SER A 44 7.63 11.13 6.16
C SER A 44 8.95 11.66 5.59
N ILE A 45 10.07 11.18 6.11
CA ILE A 45 11.39 11.47 5.55
C ILE A 45 11.74 10.41 4.49
N LEU A 46 12.17 10.85 3.32
CA LEU A 46 12.73 9.95 2.32
C LEU A 46 14.15 9.58 2.77
N VAL A 47 14.31 8.38 3.35
CA VAL A 47 15.63 7.84 3.68
C VAL A 47 16.38 7.61 2.36
N LYS A 48 17.43 8.39 2.09
CA LYS A 48 18.37 8.11 0.99
C LYS A 48 19.24 6.94 1.43
N SER A 49 19.10 5.81 0.74
CA SER A 49 20.04 4.69 0.77
C SER A 49 21.37 5.04 0.14
#